data_AF-A0A7C4Z3C0-F1
#
_entry.id   AF-A0A7C4Z3C0-F1
#
_cell.length_a   1.000
_cell.length_b   1.000
_cell.length_c   1.000
_cell.angle_alpha   90.00
_cell.angle_beta   90.00
_cell.angle_gamma   90.00
#
_symmetry.space_group_name_H-M   'P 1'
#
loop_
_entity.id
_entity.type
_entity.pdbx_description
1 polymer ?
#
loop_
_entity_poly.entity_id
_entity_poly.type
_entity_poly.pdbx_seq_one_letter_code
_entity_poly.pdbx_strand_id
1 'polypeptide(L)'
;PAPAAAKPVDSLGDLPVSQRYQLAILLALHQLGGQAKAGDVIDRVPALMTLPEEHEGTYLRGSKGTVEEPKYVKYVHWERRNLVDQGELDSPQRGVWALTPAGERRLKEAGLAA
;
A
#
# COMPACT_ATOMS: atom_id res chain seq x y z
N PRO A 1 16.61 7.02 -23.81
CA PRO A 1 15.49 6.59 -22.94
C PRO A 1 16.01 5.74 -21.77
N ALA A 2 16.01 6.30 -20.55
CA ALA A 2 16.24 5.48 -19.36
C ALA A 2 15.15 4.38 -19.30
N PRO A 3 15.48 3.13 -18.95
CA PRO A 3 14.44 2.15 -18.67
C PRO A 3 13.53 2.77 -17.60
N ALA A 4 12.21 2.71 -17.79
CA ALA A 4 11.27 3.09 -16.76
C ALA A 4 11.69 2.35 -15.49
N ALA A 5 12.19 3.09 -14.48
CA ALA A 5 12.76 2.47 -13.29
C ALA A 5 11.72 1.50 -12.71
N ALA A 6 12.14 0.27 -12.43
CA ALA A 6 11.28 -0.70 -11.78
C ALA A 6 10.68 -0.05 -10.52
N LYS A 7 9.38 -0.27 -10.28
CA LYS A 7 8.72 0.35 -9.14
C LYS A 7 9.44 -0.10 -7.84
N PRO A 8 9.52 0.77 -6.82
CA PRO A 8 10.39 0.54 -5.66
C PRO A 8 10.19 -0.82 -5.01
N VAL A 9 8.96 -1.25 -4.79
CA VAL A 9 8.66 -2.51 -4.10
C VAL A 9 8.98 -3.73 -4.97
N ASP A 10 8.80 -3.63 -6.29
CA ASP A 10 9.07 -4.75 -7.20
C ASP A 10 10.57 -5.03 -7.33
N SER A 11 11.42 -4.03 -7.04
CA SER A 11 12.88 -4.19 -7.04
C SER A 11 13.40 -5.14 -5.94
N LEU A 12 12.56 -5.47 -4.95
CA LEU A 12 12.91 -6.35 -3.83
C LEU A 12 12.84 -7.84 -4.17
N GLY A 13 12.52 -8.19 -5.42
CA GLY A 13 12.46 -9.58 -5.89
C GLY A 13 11.12 -10.25 -5.57
N ASP A 14 11.16 -11.57 -5.36
CA ASP A 14 9.97 -12.42 -5.33
C ASP A 14 9.33 -12.46 -3.93
N LEU A 15 8.74 -11.33 -3.53
CA LEU A 15 7.98 -11.21 -2.29
C LEU A 15 6.51 -11.64 -2.49
N PRO A 16 5.90 -12.28 -1.47
CA PRO A 16 4.46 -12.51 -1.48
C PRO A 16 3.68 -11.23 -1.75
N VAL A 17 2.59 -11.33 -2.52
CA VAL A 17 1.74 -10.18 -2.91
C VAL A 17 1.31 -9.36 -1.68
N SER A 18 0.91 -10.02 -0.59
CA SER A 18 0.53 -9.36 0.67
C SER A 18 1.67 -8.51 1.25
N GLN A 19 2.90 -9.04 1.27
CA GLN A 19 4.07 -8.29 1.74
C GLN A 19 4.39 -7.11 0.83
N ARG A 20 4.22 -7.24 -0.49
CA ARG A 20 4.38 -6.13 -1.43
C ARG A 20 3.37 -5.01 -1.16
N TYR A 21 2.11 -5.35 -0.92
CA TYR A 21 1.10 -4.37 -0.52
C TYR A 21 1.43 -3.71 0.82
N GLN A 22 1.86 -4.48 1.82
CA GLN A 22 2.28 -3.94 3.12
C GLN A 22 3.40 -2.92 2.97
N LEU A 23 4.48 -3.27 2.25
CA LEU A 23 5.60 -2.37 1.98
C LEU A 23 5.17 -1.14 1.17
N ALA A 24 4.29 -1.31 0.18
CA ALA A 24 3.75 -0.19 -0.60
C ALA A 24 2.95 0.79 0.27
N ILE A 25 2.14 0.29 1.21
CA ILE A 25 1.35 1.12 2.14
C ILE A 25 2.28 1.91 3.08
N LEU A 26 3.26 1.23 3.68
CA LEU A 26 4.22 1.87 4.58
C LEU A 26 5.05 2.92 3.83
N LEU A 27 5.54 2.59 2.62
CA LEU A 27 6.32 3.50 1.79
C LEU A 27 5.50 4.71 1.34
N ALA A 28 4.22 4.52 1.00
CA ALA A 28 3.32 5.62 0.69
C ALA A 28 3.17 6.57 1.88
N LEU A 29 2.96 6.05 3.10
CA LEU A 29 2.90 6.86 4.30
C LEU A 29 4.21 7.61 4.56
N HIS A 30 5.36 6.93 4.43
CA HIS A 30 6.67 7.56 4.56
C HIS A 30 6.85 8.73 3.58
N GLN A 31 6.53 8.53 2.29
CA GLN A 31 6.59 9.58 1.27
C GLN A 31 5.61 10.73 1.50
N LEU A 32 4.51 10.49 2.21
CA LEU A 32 3.50 11.49 2.57
C LEU A 32 3.80 12.18 3.92
N GLY A 33 4.98 11.95 4.51
CA GLY A 33 5.41 12.60 5.75
C GLY A 33 5.06 11.84 7.03
N GLY A 34 4.81 10.53 6.92
CA GLY A 34 4.56 9.63 8.04
C GLY A 34 3.10 9.56 8.48
N GLN A 35 2.24 10.51 8.09
CA GLN A 35 0.80 10.46 8.39
C GLN A 35 -0.01 11.07 7.24
N ALA A 36 -1.04 10.36 6.78
CA ALA A 36 -1.85 10.80 5.64
C ALA A 36 -3.28 10.27 5.69
N LYS A 37 -4.15 10.82 4.85
CA LYS A 37 -5.51 10.28 4.67
C LYS A 37 -5.43 8.93 3.97
N ALA A 38 -6.33 8.02 4.35
CA ALA A 38 -6.41 6.69 3.76
C ALA A 38 -6.53 6.74 2.21
N GLY A 39 -7.34 7.66 1.68
CA GLY A 39 -7.49 7.84 0.23
C GLY A 39 -6.16 8.19 -0.45
N ASP A 40 -5.42 9.16 0.09
CA ASP A 40 -4.13 9.58 -0.46
C ASP A 40 -3.10 8.43 -0.47
N VAL A 41 -3.14 7.58 0.57
CA VAL A 41 -2.28 6.37 0.65
C VAL A 41 -2.70 5.35 -0.40
N ILE A 42 -3.99 5.04 -0.50
CA ILE A 42 -4.55 4.06 -1.45
C ILE A 42 -4.22 4.46 -2.89
N ASP A 43 -4.40 5.74 -3.23
CA ASP A 43 -4.13 6.27 -4.57
C ASP A 43 -2.63 6.21 -4.95
N ARG A 44 -1.74 6.15 -3.95
CA ARG A 44 -0.28 6.07 -4.14
C ARG A 44 0.20 4.65 -4.45
N VAL A 45 -0.47 3.62 -3.93
CA VAL A 45 -0.03 2.21 -4.02
C VAL A 45 0.26 1.75 -5.47
N PRO A 46 -0.57 2.05 -6.49
CA PRO A 46 -0.30 1.65 -7.87
C PRO A 46 0.98 2.25 -8.44
N ALA A 47 1.50 3.35 -7.90
CA ALA A 47 2.77 3.95 -8.33
C ALA A 47 3.99 3.25 -7.70
N LEU A 48 3.81 2.50 -6.60
CA LEU A 48 4.90 1.93 -5.80
C LEU A 48 5.16 0.45 -6.06
N MET A 49 4.18 -0.27 -6.61
CA MET A 49 4.29 -1.67 -6.98
C MET A 49 3.50 -1.99 -8.26
N THR A 50 3.89 -3.06 -8.94
CA THR A 50 3.14 -3.61 -10.06
C THR A 50 2.01 -4.45 -9.48
N LEU A 51 0.80 -3.99 -9.74
CA LEU A 51 -0.40 -4.69 -9.30
C LEU A 51 -0.51 -5.98 -10.13
N PRO A 52 -0.74 -7.14 -9.49
CA PRO A 52 -1.11 -8.34 -10.23
C PRO A 52 -2.34 -8.06 -11.10
N GLU A 53 -2.35 -8.61 -12.32
CA GLU A 53 -3.41 -8.39 -13.32
C GLU A 53 -4.80 -8.76 -12.76
N GLU A 54 -4.88 -9.74 -11.84
CA GLU A 54 -6.13 -10.11 -11.14
C GLU A 54 -6.68 -9.03 -10.18
N HIS A 55 -5.87 -8.03 -9.86
CA HIS A 55 -6.18 -6.89 -8.97
C HIS A 55 -6.32 -5.57 -9.74
N GLU A 56 -5.90 -5.55 -11.00
CA GLU A 56 -6.21 -4.49 -11.96
C GLU A 56 -7.61 -4.72 -12.53
N GLY A 57 -8.45 -3.68 -12.56
CA GLY A 57 -9.58 -3.62 -13.50
C GLY A 57 -10.77 -4.57 -13.29
N THR A 58 -10.93 -5.27 -12.16
CA THR A 58 -12.21 -5.96 -11.89
C THR A 58 -13.11 -5.08 -11.02
N TYR A 59 -13.94 -4.26 -11.67
CA TYR A 59 -15.19 -3.78 -11.06
C TYR A 59 -16.03 -5.03 -10.78
N LEU A 60 -16.31 -5.40 -9.52
CA LEU A 60 -17.37 -6.39 -9.33
C LEU A 60 -18.69 -5.66 -9.64
N ARG A 61 -19.67 -6.39 -10.14
CA ARG A 61 -20.98 -5.82 -10.38
C ARG A 61 -21.71 -5.83 -9.04
N GLY A 62 -21.71 -4.69 -8.35
CA GLY A 62 -22.54 -4.53 -7.16
C GLY A 62 -23.99 -4.71 -7.57
N SER A 63 -24.77 -5.45 -6.78
CA SER A 63 -26.16 -5.84 -7.09
C SER A 63 -27.16 -4.68 -7.28
N LYS A 64 -26.70 -3.42 -7.22
CA LYS A 64 -27.50 -2.18 -7.28
C LYS A 64 -26.94 -1.07 -8.19
N GLY A 65 -25.98 -1.35 -9.07
CA GLY A 65 -25.49 -0.37 -10.05
C GLY A 65 -24.59 0.74 -9.48
N THR A 66 -24.04 0.56 -8.29
CA THR A 66 -23.03 1.45 -7.71
C THR A 66 -21.67 1.19 -8.34
N VAL A 67 -20.91 2.25 -8.63
CA VAL A 67 -19.49 2.17 -9.04
C VAL A 67 -18.73 1.39 -7.97
N GLU A 68 -18.14 0.27 -8.37
CA GLU A 68 -17.34 -0.55 -7.46
C GLU A 68 -15.87 -0.11 -7.44
N GLU A 69 -15.28 -0.15 -6.24
CA GLU A 69 -13.87 0.13 -6.02
C GLU A 69 -12.99 -0.96 -6.67
N PRO A 70 -11.81 -0.59 -7.22
CA PRO A 70 -10.85 -1.56 -7.73
C PRO A 70 -10.46 -2.59 -6.66
N LYS A 71 -10.24 -3.85 -7.07
CA LYS A 71 -9.87 -4.93 -6.14
C LYS A 71 -8.66 -4.58 -5.26
N TYR A 72 -7.63 -3.92 -5.81
CA TYR A 72 -6.45 -3.55 -5.02
C TYR A 72 -6.80 -2.70 -3.80
N VAL A 73 -7.86 -1.88 -3.84
CA VAL A 73 -8.32 -1.06 -2.70
C VAL A 73 -8.73 -1.96 -1.53
N LYS A 74 -9.44 -3.07 -1.80
CA LYS A 74 -9.82 -4.05 -0.78
C LYS A 74 -8.59 -4.74 -0.18
N TYR A 75 -7.61 -5.07 -1.01
CA TYR A 75 -6.34 -5.63 -0.54
C TYR A 75 -5.58 -4.63 0.33
N VAL A 76 -5.52 -3.37 -0.07
CA VAL A 76 -4.90 -2.31 0.74
C VAL A 76 -5.57 -2.18 2.10
N HIS A 77 -6.91 -2.22 2.15
CA HIS A 77 -7.62 -2.20 3.43
C HIS A 77 -7.35 -3.42 4.31
N TRP A 78 -7.27 -4.61 3.72
CA TRP A 78 -6.92 -5.83 4.46
C TRP A 78 -5.49 -5.77 4.98
N GLU A 79 -4.52 -5.44 4.12
CA GLU A 79 -3.12 -5.38 4.54
C GLU A 79 -2.87 -4.25 5.52
N ARG A 80 -3.58 -3.11 5.41
CA ARG A 80 -3.57 -2.08 6.45
C ARG A 80 -4.03 -2.62 7.80
N ARG A 81 -5.03 -3.51 7.85
CA ARG A 81 -5.45 -4.15 9.12
C ARG A 81 -4.33 -5.02 9.67
N ASN A 82 -3.69 -5.82 8.83
CA ASN A 82 -2.56 -6.66 9.24
C ASN A 82 -1.39 -5.81 9.78
N LEU A 83 -1.09 -4.67 9.15
CA LEU A 83 -0.06 -3.73 9.61
C LEU A 83 -0.39 -3.11 10.98
N VAL A 84 -1.67 -2.82 11.25
CA VAL A 84 -2.11 -2.37 12.58
C VAL A 84 -1.93 -3.48 13.61
N ASP A 85 -2.35 -4.71 13.28
CA ASP A 85 -2.21 -5.86 14.17
C ASP A 85 -0.73 -6.18 14.47
N GLN A 86 0.17 -5.87 13.53
CA GLN A 86 1.63 -5.97 13.67
C GLN A 86 2.28 -4.78 14.42
N GLY A 87 1.52 -3.70 14.66
CA GLY A 87 2.03 -2.48 15.30
C GLY A 87 2.89 -1.58 14.40
N GLU A 88 2.86 -1.80 13.09
CA GLU A 88 3.67 -1.06 12.09
C GLU A 88 2.94 0.16 11.51
N LEU A 89 1.62 0.17 11.63
CA LEU A 89 0.74 1.27 11.25
C LEU A 89 -0.22 1.58 12.40
N ASP A 90 -0.57 2.84 12.58
CA ASP A 90 -1.59 3.29 13.52
C ASP A 90 -2.68 4.12 12.82
N SER A 91 -3.81 4.32 13.49
CA SER A 91 -4.96 5.10 13.00
C SER A 91 -5.35 6.14 14.03
N PRO A 92 -4.59 7.24 14.14
CA PRO A 92 -4.78 8.22 15.19
C PRO A 92 -6.16 8.90 15.12
N GLN A 93 -6.75 8.96 13.92
CA GLN A 93 -8.07 9.53 13.68
C GLN A 93 -8.81 8.74 12.59
N ARG A 94 -10.14 8.85 12.56
CA ARG A 94 -10.97 8.23 11.52
C ARG A 94 -10.51 8.72 10.14
N GLY A 95 -10.15 7.76 9.28
CA GLY A 95 -9.73 8.05 7.90
C GLY A 95 -8.29 8.53 7.75
N VAL A 96 -7.52 8.57 8.84
CA VAL A 96 -6.10 8.93 8.84
C VAL A 96 -5.29 7.72 9.28
N TRP A 97 -4.24 7.42 8.53
CA TRP A 97 -3.26 6.38 8.82
C TRP A 97 -1.92 7.02 9.13
N ALA A 98 -1.19 6.44 10.07
CA ALA A 98 0.10 6.91 10.52
C ALA A 98 1.11 5.76 10.52
N LEU A 99 2.31 6.03 10.05
CA LEU A 99 3.46 5.15 10.13
C LEU A 99 3.98 5.13 11.56
N THR A 100 4.19 3.95 12.13
CA THR A 100 4.80 3.83 13.46
C THR A 100 6.32 3.71 13.34
N PRO A 101 7.06 3.86 14.46
CA PRO A 101 8.49 3.56 14.46
C PRO A 101 8.82 2.13 14.03
N ALA A 102 7.91 1.16 14.23
CA ALA A 102 8.12 -0.21 13.78
C ALA A 102 7.98 -0.33 12.25
N GLY A 103 6.98 0.33 11.65
CA GLY A 103 6.84 0.38 10.20
C GLY A 103 8.01 1.10 9.52
N GLU A 104 8.49 2.19 10.11
CA GLU A 104 9.68 2.92 9.62
C GLU A 104 10.93 2.03 9.64
N ARG A 105 11.15 1.26 10.72
CA ARG A 105 12.26 0.29 10.78
C ARG A 105 12.14 -0.77 9.70
N ARG A 106 10.95 -1.32 9.48
CA ARG A 106 10.71 -2.31 8.42
C ARG A 106 11.04 -1.77 7.03
N LEU A 107 10.73 -0.50 6.75
CA LEU A 107 11.12 0.14 5.48
C LEU A 107 12.63 0.27 5.32
N LYS A 108 13.35 0.64 6.38
CA LYS A 108 14.82 0.70 6.37
C LYS A 108 15.45 -0.67 6.18
N GLU A 109 14.94 -1.70 6.87
CA GLU A 109 15.39 -3.08 6.72
C GLU A 109 15.14 -3.62 5.30
N ALA A 110 14.03 -3.22 4.68
CA ALA A 110 13.73 -3.51 3.28
C ALA A 110 14.52 -2.64 2.27
N GLY A 111 15.32 -1.67 2.72
CA GLY A 111 16.08 -0.77 1.85
C GLY A 111 15.24 0.26 1.08
N LEU A 112 14.00 0.52 1.52
CA LEU A 112 13.05 1.45 0.89
C LEU A 112 13.05 2.85 1.51
N ALA A 113 13.65 3.02 2.69
CA ALA A 113 13.83 4.30 3.39
C ALA A 113 15.25 4.40 3.95
N ALA A 114 15.75 5.65 4.07
CA ALA A 114 17.07 5.95 4.64
C ALA A 114 16.97 6.21 6.15
#